data_AF-A0A0B5I062-F1
#
_entry.id   AF-A0A0B5I062-F1
#
_cell.length_a   1.000
_cell.length_b   1.000
_cell.length_c   1.000
_cell.angle_alpha   90.00
_cell.angle_beta   90.00
_cell.angle_gamma   90.00
#
_symmetry.space_group_name_H-M   'P 1'
#
loop_
_entity.id
_entity.type
_entity.pdbx_description
1 polymer ?
#
loop_
_entity_poly.entity_id
_entity_poly.type
_entity_poly.pdbx_seq_one_letter_code
_entity_poly.pdbx_strand_id
1 'polypeptide(L)'
;MDIKDYERKVLEMCRDFKTIFIYISKDDEVETRNIIKYLMFSGKRVVVPLSNIEKNEIELSEIGEFELLQKGAYGIDEPKKRIAVTKEDIEIFFVPGRMFDEKGNRKGRGKGYFDRFLEKIKGKKRIVGLCYRHQLMNKLETNEWDIPVDEIILAD
;
A
#
# COMPACT_ATOMS: atom_id res chain seq x y z
N MET A 1 10.75 -19.10 9.92
CA MET A 1 9.54 -18.26 9.82
C MET A 1 8.91 -18.62 8.50
N ASP A 2 7.75 -19.27 8.52
CA ASP A 2 7.09 -19.69 7.28
C ASP A 2 6.50 -18.47 6.60
N ILE A 3 7.10 -18.10 5.47
CA ILE A 3 6.59 -17.04 4.60
C ILE A 3 5.28 -17.50 3.96
N LYS A 4 4.23 -16.68 4.06
CA LYS A 4 2.91 -17.00 3.49
C LYS A 4 2.95 -16.90 1.96
N ASP A 5 2.07 -17.61 1.26
CA ASP A 5 2.10 -17.64 -0.20
C ASP A 5 1.85 -16.27 -0.85
N TYR A 6 0.98 -15.44 -0.28
CA TYR A 6 0.79 -14.08 -0.79
C TYR A 6 2.02 -13.19 -0.55
N GLU A 7 2.73 -13.38 0.56
CA GLU A 7 3.99 -12.68 0.84
C GLU A 7 5.04 -13.06 -0.21
N ARG A 8 5.13 -14.36 -0.57
CA ARG A 8 6.00 -14.82 -1.67
C ARG A 8 5.65 -14.13 -2.99
N LYS A 9 4.38 -14.11 -3.37
CA LYS A 9 3.91 -13.46 -4.62
C LYS A 9 4.29 -11.97 -4.65
N VAL A 10 4.11 -11.27 -3.55
CA VAL A 10 4.51 -9.85 -3.43
C VAL A 10 6.02 -9.68 -3.58
N LEU A 11 6.83 -10.48 -2.87
CA LEU A 11 8.28 -10.39 -2.95
C LEU A 11 8.84 -10.77 -4.32
N GLU A 12 8.25 -11.78 -4.98
CA GLU A 12 8.58 -12.15 -6.37
C GLU A 12 8.26 -11.03 -7.34
N MET A 13 7.08 -10.40 -7.21
CA MET A 13 6.71 -9.24 -8.00
C MET A 13 7.65 -8.05 -7.78
N CYS A 14 8.26 -7.94 -6.60
CA CYS A 14 9.22 -6.91 -6.24
C CYS A 14 10.66 -7.22 -6.65
N ARG A 15 10.95 -8.40 -7.23
CA ARG A 15 12.32 -8.90 -7.41
C ARG A 15 13.22 -7.88 -8.10
N ASP A 16 12.77 -7.30 -9.20
CA ASP A 16 13.55 -6.39 -10.05
C ASP A 16 13.37 -4.91 -9.70
N PHE A 17 12.47 -4.58 -8.75
CA PHE A 17 12.26 -3.20 -8.29
C PHE A 17 13.19 -2.85 -7.13
N LYS A 18 13.70 -1.62 -7.13
CA LYS A 18 14.56 -1.04 -6.09
C LYS A 18 13.77 -0.22 -5.07
N THR A 19 12.74 0.51 -5.51
CA THR A 19 11.91 1.36 -4.65
C THR A 19 10.46 0.92 -4.69
N ILE A 20 9.95 0.47 -3.55
CA ILE A 20 8.62 -0.12 -3.39
C ILE A 20 7.80 0.71 -2.43
N PHE A 21 6.59 1.08 -2.84
CA PHE A 21 5.59 1.61 -1.93
C PHE A 21 4.71 0.49 -1.38
N ILE A 22 4.53 0.44 -0.07
CA ILE A 22 3.63 -0.50 0.60
C ILE A 22 3.10 0.15 1.87
N TYR A 23 1.83 -0.08 2.19
CA TYR A 23 1.22 0.44 3.43
C TYR A 23 1.65 -0.37 4.64
N ILE A 24 1.65 0.24 5.83
CA ILE A 24 1.77 -0.48 7.10
C ILE A 24 0.37 -0.89 7.55
N SER A 25 0.12 -2.20 7.64
CA SER A 25 -1.20 -2.78 7.86
C SER A 25 -1.83 -2.41 9.21
N LYS A 26 -3.14 -2.16 9.17
CA LYS A 26 -4.02 -2.24 10.33
C LYS A 26 -4.61 -3.66 10.47
N ASP A 27 -5.25 -3.90 11.61
CA ASP A 27 -5.82 -5.21 11.98
C ASP A 27 -6.88 -5.73 10.97
N ASP A 28 -7.61 -4.84 10.28
CA ASP A 28 -8.61 -5.19 9.26
C ASP A 28 -8.07 -5.11 7.81
N GLU A 29 -6.75 -5.09 7.63
CA GLU A 29 -6.07 -5.07 6.34
C GLU A 29 -5.19 -6.31 6.17
N VAL A 30 -4.79 -6.61 4.93
CA VAL A 30 -3.78 -7.66 4.69
C VAL A 30 -2.48 -7.27 5.39
N GLU A 31 -1.90 -8.20 6.13
CA GLU A 31 -0.69 -7.97 6.93
C GLU A 31 0.55 -7.78 6.03
N THR A 32 1.26 -6.67 6.20
CA THR A 32 2.39 -6.26 5.34
C THR A 32 3.70 -6.06 6.08
N ARG A 33 3.74 -6.10 7.41
CA ARG A 33 4.95 -5.83 8.21
C ARG A 33 6.06 -6.82 7.89
N ASN A 34 5.76 -8.10 7.73
CA ASN A 34 6.76 -9.11 7.34
C ASN A 34 7.32 -8.83 5.94
N ILE A 35 6.45 -8.50 4.97
CA ILE A 35 6.86 -8.11 3.62
C ILE A 35 7.81 -6.92 3.67
N ILE A 36 7.47 -5.88 4.43
CA ILE A 36 8.31 -4.69 4.63
C ILE A 36 9.68 -5.09 5.18
N LYS A 37 9.72 -5.89 6.25
CA LYS A 37 10.99 -6.37 6.84
C LYS A 37 11.85 -7.11 5.82
N TYR A 38 11.26 -8.00 5.01
CA TYR A 38 11.97 -8.73 3.96
C TYR A 38 12.49 -7.82 2.85
N LEU A 39 11.69 -6.86 2.38
CA LEU A 39 12.12 -5.90 1.36
C LEU A 39 13.31 -5.07 1.85
N MET A 40 13.24 -4.54 3.08
CA MET A 40 14.32 -3.78 3.69
C MET A 40 15.58 -4.63 3.88
N PHE A 41 15.44 -5.86 4.39
CA PHE A 41 16.57 -6.80 4.55
C PHE A 41 17.23 -7.13 3.21
N SER A 42 16.45 -7.15 2.12
CA SER A 42 16.95 -7.39 0.76
C SER A 42 17.57 -6.15 0.11
N GLY A 43 17.78 -5.06 0.86
CA GLY A 43 18.40 -3.82 0.37
C GLY A 43 17.49 -2.95 -0.50
N LYS A 44 16.17 -3.20 -0.49
CA LYS A 44 15.21 -2.39 -1.24
C LYS A 44 14.79 -1.17 -0.42
N ARG A 45 14.54 -0.05 -1.10
CA ARG A 45 13.98 1.16 -0.48
C ARG A 45 12.49 0.97 -0.31
N VAL A 46 12.01 1.04 0.94
CA VAL A 46 10.59 0.87 1.27
C VAL A 46 9.98 2.22 1.62
N VAL A 47 8.95 2.61 0.86
CA VAL A 47 8.20 3.85 1.03
C VAL A 47 6.82 3.53 1.58
N VAL A 48 6.38 4.32 2.56
CA VAL A 48 5.07 4.18 3.20
C VAL A 48 4.23 5.45 3.06
N PRO A 49 2.89 5.33 3.04
CA PRO A 49 2.01 6.48 3.11
C PRO A 49 1.92 7.04 4.53
N LEU A 50 2.00 8.36 4.65
CA LEU A 50 1.66 9.11 5.86
C LEU A 50 0.41 9.94 5.59
N SER A 51 -0.59 9.87 6.46
CA SER A 51 -1.81 10.64 6.25
C SER A 51 -1.62 12.06 6.79
N ASN A 52 -1.61 13.06 5.90
CA ASN A 52 -1.64 14.46 6.30
C ASN A 52 -3.09 14.89 6.51
N ILE A 53 -3.51 15.01 7.77
CA ILE A 53 -4.89 15.33 8.16
C ILE A 53 -5.29 16.74 7.72
N GLU A 54 -4.37 17.71 7.83
CA GLU A 54 -4.65 19.11 7.50
C GLU A 54 -4.86 19.31 6.00
N LYS A 55 -4.05 18.64 5.17
CA LYS A 55 -4.14 18.73 3.71
C LYS A 55 -5.11 17.72 3.10
N ASN A 56 -5.54 16.72 3.88
CA ASN A 56 -6.33 15.60 3.40
C ASN A 56 -5.62 14.83 2.25
N GLU A 57 -4.30 14.69 2.33
CA GLU A 57 -3.44 14.06 1.32
C GLU A 57 -2.54 12.97 1.90
N ILE A 58 -2.02 12.11 1.02
CA ILE A 58 -0.94 11.16 1.35
C ILE A 58 0.41 11.84 1.12
N GLU A 59 1.24 11.85 2.14
CA GLU A 59 2.67 12.13 2.04
C GLU A 59 3.45 10.81 1.96
N LEU A 60 4.63 10.85 1.37
CA LEU A 60 5.48 9.67 1.16
C LEU A 60 6.72 9.77 2.05
N SER A 61 7.01 8.70 2.79
CA SER A 61 8.26 8.59 3.54
C SER A 61 8.93 7.25 3.33
N GLU A 62 10.24 7.26 3.13
CA GLU A 62 11.05 6.05 3.24
C GLU A 62 11.12 5.60 4.71
N ILE A 63 11.09 4.28 4.94
CA ILE A 63 11.40 3.70 6.25
C ILE A 63 12.92 3.49 6.32
N GLY A 64 13.59 4.24 7.19
CA GLY A 64 15.00 3.98 7.50
C GLY A 64 15.19 2.75 8.38
N GLU A 65 14.43 2.68 9.49
CA GLU A 65 14.49 1.58 10.46
C GLU A 65 13.08 1.18 10.88
N PHE A 66 12.71 -0.08 10.63
CA PHE A 66 11.36 -0.59 10.90
C PHE A 66 11.01 -0.64 12.39
N GLU A 67 11.98 -0.89 13.26
CA GLU A 67 11.75 -0.94 14.71
C GLU A 67 11.58 0.47 15.32
N LEU A 68 11.81 1.54 14.53
CA LEU A 68 11.63 2.94 14.95
C LEU A 68 10.32 3.55 14.42
N LEU A 69 9.28 2.72 14.28
CA LEU A 69 7.93 3.22 13.98
C LEU A 69 7.24 3.74 15.26
N GLN A 70 6.40 4.76 15.11
CA GLN A 70 5.61 5.36 16.19
C GLN A 70 4.15 5.55 15.74
N LYS A 71 3.21 5.66 16.69
CA LYS A 71 1.82 5.92 16.33
C LYS A 71 1.67 7.31 15.70
N GLY A 72 1.11 7.33 14.49
CA GLY A 72 0.80 8.53 13.71
C GLY A 72 -0.69 8.72 13.49
N ALA A 73 -1.06 9.29 12.34
CA ALA A 73 -2.44 9.64 12.04
C ALA A 73 -3.34 8.40 12.00
N TYR A 74 -4.56 8.53 12.55
CA TYR A 74 -5.54 7.45 12.63
C TYR A 74 -5.02 6.16 13.30
N GLY A 75 -3.98 6.24 14.15
CA GLY A 75 -3.38 5.10 14.86
C GLY A 75 -2.50 4.19 13.99
N ILE A 76 -2.17 4.60 12.76
CA ILE A 76 -1.23 3.90 11.87
C ILE A 76 0.18 4.15 12.37
N ASP A 77 1.03 3.12 12.32
CA ASP A 77 2.44 3.30 12.64
C ASP A 77 3.14 4.07 11.51
N GLU A 78 3.89 5.12 11.85
CA GLU A 78 4.63 5.99 10.94
C GLU A 78 6.12 6.00 11.29
N PRO A 79 7.04 6.20 10.32
CA PRO A 79 8.46 6.40 10.61
C PRO A 79 8.69 7.58 11.54
N LYS A 80 9.48 7.37 12.61
CA LYS A 80 9.85 8.44 13.55
C LYS A 80 10.62 9.57 12.88
N LYS A 81 11.49 9.24 11.92
CA LYS A 81 12.16 10.20 11.04
C LYS A 81 11.55 10.11 9.65
N ARG A 82 10.95 11.21 9.20
CA ARG A 82 10.39 11.32 7.85
C ARG A 82 11.52 11.58 6.86
N ILE A 83 11.58 10.76 5.81
CA ILE A 83 12.52 10.90 4.70
C ILE A 83 11.66 11.08 3.45
N ALA A 84 11.55 12.31 2.96
CA ALA A 84 10.69 12.63 1.83
C ALA A 84 11.13 11.87 0.57
N VAL A 85 10.14 11.33 -0.16
CA VAL A 85 10.34 10.64 -1.43
C VAL A 85 9.35 11.17 -2.45
N THR A 86 9.75 11.26 -3.72
CA THR A 86 8.84 11.62 -4.81
C THR A 86 8.17 10.37 -5.37
N LYS A 87 6.91 10.49 -5.81
CA LYS A 87 6.19 9.36 -6.41
C LYS A 87 6.85 8.86 -7.70
N GLU A 88 7.63 9.71 -8.35
CA GLU A 88 8.40 9.40 -9.54
C GLU A 88 9.51 8.36 -9.27
N ASP A 89 10.11 8.37 -8.07
CA ASP A 89 11.18 7.45 -7.65
C ASP A 89 10.69 6.03 -7.34
N ILE A 90 9.37 5.85 -7.22
CA ILE A 90 8.74 4.58 -6.82
C ILE A 90 8.35 3.79 -8.06
N GLU A 91 8.62 2.49 -8.06
CA GLU A 91 8.44 1.63 -9.23
C GLU A 91 7.13 0.82 -9.18
N ILE A 92 6.67 0.47 -7.97
CA ILE A 92 5.44 -0.27 -7.73
C ILE A 92 4.74 0.17 -6.43
N PHE A 93 3.41 0.13 -6.43
CA PHE A 93 2.57 0.56 -5.31
C PHE A 93 1.65 -0.56 -4.85
N PHE A 94 1.79 -0.99 -3.60
CA PHE A 94 0.84 -1.87 -2.92
C PHE A 94 -0.09 -1.04 -2.04
N VAL A 95 -1.41 -1.14 -2.29
CA VAL A 95 -2.42 -0.29 -1.63
C VAL A 95 -3.46 -1.10 -0.85
N PRO A 96 -3.93 -0.59 0.31
CA PRO A 96 -4.95 -1.25 1.11
C PRO A 96 -6.37 -0.91 0.63
N GLY A 97 -7.32 -1.77 0.98
CA GLY A 97 -8.75 -1.53 0.81
C GLY A 97 -9.57 -2.41 1.74
N ARG A 98 -10.81 -2.01 2.02
CA ARG A 98 -11.76 -2.83 2.79
C ARG A 98 -12.54 -3.78 1.89
N MET A 99 -12.73 -3.39 0.64
CA MET A 99 -13.40 -4.19 -0.37
C MET A 99 -12.76 -3.94 -1.74
N PHE A 100 -12.76 -4.98 -2.56
CA PHE A 100 -12.32 -4.96 -3.95
C PHE A 100 -13.32 -5.69 -4.82
N ASP A 101 -13.30 -5.48 -6.13
CA ASP A 101 -13.94 -6.38 -7.10
C ASP A 101 -12.96 -6.86 -8.16
N GLU A 102 -13.40 -7.81 -9.00
CA GLU A 102 -12.59 -8.41 -10.06
C GLU A 102 -12.12 -7.40 -11.13
N LYS A 103 -12.72 -6.21 -11.18
CA LYS A 103 -12.31 -5.13 -12.09
C LYS A 103 -11.26 -4.21 -11.48
N GLY A 104 -10.76 -4.52 -10.28
CA GLY A 104 -9.79 -3.70 -9.57
C GLY A 104 -10.42 -2.50 -8.84
N ASN A 105 -11.76 -2.36 -8.84
CA ASN A 105 -12.38 -1.30 -8.06
C ASN A 105 -12.11 -1.55 -6.58
N ARG A 106 -11.97 -0.47 -5.81
CA ARG A 106 -11.55 -0.54 -4.41
C ARG A 106 -12.33 0.44 -3.57
N LYS A 107 -12.78 0.00 -2.39
CA LYS A 107 -13.30 0.89 -1.34
C LYS A 107 -12.35 0.96 -0.17
N GLY A 108 -11.83 2.15 0.08
CA GLY A 108 -11.06 2.45 1.30
C GLY A 108 -11.96 2.76 2.50
N ARG A 109 -11.43 3.53 3.46
CA ARG A 109 -12.15 3.94 4.69
C ARG A 109 -13.06 5.17 4.50
N GLY A 110 -13.32 5.59 3.27
CA GLY A 110 -14.27 6.67 2.95
C GLY A 110 -13.72 8.10 3.03
N LYS A 111 -12.45 8.31 3.35
CA LYS A 111 -11.82 9.66 3.37
C LYS A 111 -11.20 10.09 2.04
N GLY A 112 -11.11 9.18 1.06
CA GLY A 112 -10.60 9.47 -0.29
C GLY A 112 -9.09 9.76 -0.40
N TYR A 113 -8.29 9.51 0.64
CA TYR A 113 -6.85 9.76 0.63
C TYR A 113 -6.13 9.04 -0.51
N PHE A 114 -6.39 7.73 -0.63
CA PHE A 114 -5.80 6.94 -1.70
C PHE A 114 -6.35 7.33 -3.05
N ASP A 115 -7.63 7.67 -3.21
CA ASP A 115 -8.18 8.01 -4.52
C ASP A 115 -7.51 9.29 -5.09
N ARG A 116 -7.39 10.34 -4.26
CA ARG A 116 -6.63 11.56 -4.60
C ARG A 116 -5.15 11.31 -4.88
N PHE A 117 -4.54 10.35 -4.18
CA PHE A 117 -3.14 9.99 -4.41
C PHE A 117 -2.96 9.19 -5.70
N LEU A 118 -3.80 8.18 -5.91
CA LEU A 118 -3.74 7.28 -7.05
C LEU A 118 -4.05 8.00 -8.36
N GLU A 119 -4.94 8.99 -8.35
CA GLU A 119 -5.18 9.85 -9.51
C GLU A 119 -3.89 10.47 -10.07
N LYS A 120 -2.94 10.81 -9.20
CA LYS A 120 -1.65 11.42 -9.58
C LYS A 120 -0.70 10.43 -10.27
N ILE A 121 -0.91 9.11 -10.13
CA ILE A 121 -0.03 8.05 -10.63
C ILE A 121 -0.69 7.03 -11.57
N LYS A 122 -2.03 7.01 -11.66
CA LYS A 122 -2.79 6.09 -12.51
C LYS A 122 -2.30 6.17 -13.95
N GLY A 123 -2.09 5.01 -14.57
CA GLY A 123 -1.59 4.89 -15.94
C GLY A 123 -0.10 5.20 -16.13
N LYS A 124 0.62 5.57 -15.06
CA LYS A 124 2.07 5.84 -15.08
C LYS A 124 2.87 4.82 -14.28
N LYS A 125 2.25 4.23 -13.25
CA LYS A 125 2.87 3.33 -12.28
C LYS A 125 1.94 2.14 -12.05
N ARG A 126 2.52 0.98 -11.72
CA ARG A 126 1.78 -0.24 -11.41
C ARG A 126 1.21 -0.18 -9.99
N ILE A 127 -0.10 -0.34 -9.86
CA ILE A 127 -0.86 -0.27 -8.61
C ILE A 127 -1.48 -1.64 -8.32
N VAL A 128 -1.15 -2.21 -7.17
CA VAL A 128 -1.57 -3.56 -6.77
C VAL A 128 -2.36 -3.48 -5.46
N GLY A 129 -3.59 -3.98 -5.49
CA GLY A 129 -4.41 -4.16 -4.30
C GLY A 129 -4.05 -5.43 -3.55
N LEU A 130 -3.93 -5.36 -2.23
CA LEU A 130 -3.84 -6.55 -1.37
C LEU A 130 -5.18 -6.71 -0.65
N CYS A 131 -5.80 -7.88 -0.75
CA CYS A 131 -7.05 -8.15 -0.04
C CYS A 131 -7.21 -9.61 0.36
N TYR A 132 -7.98 -9.85 1.42
CA TYR A 132 -8.45 -11.20 1.75
C TYR A 132 -9.61 -11.60 0.83
N ARG A 133 -9.83 -12.90 0.66
CA ARG A 133 -10.95 -13.43 -0.14
C ARG A 133 -12.32 -12.86 0.26
N HIS A 134 -12.58 -12.68 1.55
CA HIS A 134 -13.85 -12.11 2.03
C HIS A 134 -14.03 -10.62 1.72
N GLN A 135 -12.96 -9.93 1.31
CA GLN A 135 -12.98 -8.54 0.86
C GLN A 135 -13.21 -8.43 -0.66
N LEU A 136 -13.15 -9.56 -1.40
CA LEU A 136 -13.41 -9.59 -2.84
C LEU A 136 -14.91 -9.79 -3.10
N MET A 137 -15.51 -8.83 -3.79
CA MET A 137 -16.93 -8.78 -4.15
C MET A 137 -17.10 -9.00 -5.65
N ASN A 138 -18.26 -9.50 -6.07
CA ASN A 138 -18.57 -9.66 -7.50
C ASN A 138 -18.58 -8.31 -8.24
N LYS A 139 -19.07 -7.25 -7.57
CA LYS A 139 -19.15 -5.90 -8.12
C LYS A 139 -19.24 -4.89 -6.99
N LEU A 140 -18.47 -3.82 -7.08
CA LEU A 140 -18.61 -2.65 -6.21
C LEU A 140 -19.37 -1.53 -6.92
N GLU A 141 -20.11 -0.76 -6.13
CA GLU A 141 -20.62 0.54 -6.57
C GLU A 141 -19.48 1.55 -6.55
N THR A 142 -19.19 2.16 -7.69
CA THR A 142 -18.09 3.11 -7.87
C THR A 142 -18.59 4.48 -8.26
N ASN A 143 -17.85 5.50 -7.84
CA ASN A 143 -18.00 6.86 -8.34
C ASN A 143 -16.92 7.18 -9.36
N GLU A 144 -17.09 8.28 -10.10
CA GLU A 144 -16.13 8.73 -11.13
C GLU A 144 -14.73 9.06 -10.59
N TRP A 145 -14.63 9.44 -9.31
CA TRP A 145 -13.37 9.73 -8.63
C TRP A 145 -12.72 8.49 -7.97
N ASP A 146 -13.38 7.33 -7.98
CA ASP A 146 -12.78 6.11 -7.43
C ASP A 146 -11.72 5.58 -8.41
N ILE A 147 -10.50 5.39 -7.93
CA ILE A 147 -9.38 4.93 -8.77
C ILE A 147 -9.19 3.42 -8.59
N PRO A 148 -9.41 2.60 -9.64
CA PRO A 148 -9.17 1.17 -9.58
C PRO A 148 -7.67 0.88 -9.52
N VAL A 149 -7.32 -0.27 -8.92
CA VAL A 149 -5.98 -0.86 -9.00
C VAL A 149 -5.82 -1.61 -10.32
N ASP A 150 -4.58 -1.82 -10.75
CA ASP A 150 -4.30 -2.56 -11.98
C ASP A 150 -4.41 -4.07 -11.75
N GLU A 151 -4.02 -4.54 -10.57
CA GLU A 151 -3.98 -5.95 -10.19
C GLU A 151 -4.37 -6.17 -8.72
N ILE A 152 -4.84 -7.38 -8.39
CA ILE A 152 -5.16 -7.78 -7.03
C ILE A 152 -4.37 -9.04 -6.67
N ILE A 153 -3.77 -9.05 -5.48
CA ILE A 153 -3.21 -10.26 -4.86
C ILE A 153 -4.09 -10.63 -3.67
N LEU A 154 -4.56 -11.88 -3.68
CA LEU A 154 -5.29 -12.46 -2.56
C LEU A 154 -4.36 -12.98 -1.47
N ALA A 155 -4.65 -12.59 -0.23
CA ALA A 155 -3.99 -13.06 0.99
C ALA A 155 -4.74 -14.26 1.58
N ASP A 156 -4.75 -15.36 0.84
CA ASP A 156 -5.37 -16.64 1.24
C ASP A 156 -4.52 -17.40 2.27
#